data_AF-A0A3B7MIF1-F1
#
_entry.id   AF-A0A3B7MIF1-F1
#
_cell.length_a   1.000
_cell.length_b   1.000
_cell.length_c   1.000
_cell.angle_alpha   90.00
_cell.angle_beta   90.00
_cell.angle_gamma   90.00
#
_symmetry.space_group_name_H-M   'P 1'
#
loop_
_entity.id
_entity.type
_entity.pdbx_description
1 polymer ?
#
loop_
_entity_poly.entity_id
_entity_poly.type
_entity_poly.pdbx_seq_one_letter_code
_entity_poly.pdbx_strand_id
1 'polypeptide(L)'
;MHFTKHLLLLFLLILTVTMATSQQKVAVYAIGKPGIEEYERFAFWTKDGKRERIDYAYGKEGKEVKIQYIRKDLFKGDSCFVVRFVNNYQLYVIPQGLTLKVIDGTGKYEKLFSWEYEGPVNGIGTFCTVCAEDEMDAMKIIKASYLK
;
A
#
# COMPACT_ATOMS: atom_id res chain seq x y z
N MET A 1 -52.15 -32.81 13.51
CA MET A 1 -51.17 -31.85 14.06
C MET A 1 -49.85 -31.93 13.26
N HIS A 2 -49.81 -31.39 12.03
CA HIS A 2 -48.64 -31.51 11.14
C HIS A 2 -48.13 -30.16 10.58
N PHE A 3 -48.62 -29.04 11.12
CA PHE A 3 -48.37 -27.72 10.52
C PHE A 3 -47.26 -26.90 11.20
N THR A 4 -46.80 -27.29 12.39
CA THR A 4 -45.90 -26.47 13.22
C THR A 4 -44.42 -26.82 13.12
N LYS A 5 -44.04 -27.97 12.51
CA LYS A 5 -42.62 -28.37 12.38
C LYS A 5 -41.91 -27.81 11.16
N HIS A 6 -42.64 -27.44 10.10
CA HIS A 6 -42.03 -26.90 8.88
C HIS A 6 -41.75 -25.40 8.97
N LEU A 7 -42.47 -24.67 9.83
CA LEU A 7 -42.27 -23.22 10.00
C LEU A 7 -41.01 -22.89 10.80
N LEU A 8 -40.58 -23.77 11.71
CA LEU A 8 -39.36 -23.57 12.51
C LEU A 8 -38.07 -23.81 11.72
N LEU A 9 -38.13 -24.59 10.63
CA LEU A 9 -36.96 -24.86 9.78
C LEU A 9 -36.70 -23.77 8.74
N LEU A 10 -37.71 -22.95 8.40
CA LEU A 10 -37.54 -21.87 7.43
C LEU A 10 -36.89 -20.61 8.02
N PHE A 11 -36.92 -20.44 9.34
CA PHE A 11 -36.40 -19.23 10.00
C PHE A 11 -34.91 -19.32 10.40
N LEU A 12 -34.33 -20.54 10.41
CA LEU A 12 -32.91 -20.74 10.75
C LEU A 12 -31.97 -20.65 9.54
N LEU A 13 -32.53 -20.41 8.34
CA LEU A 13 -31.78 -20.27 7.09
C LEU A 13 -31.70 -18.81 6.61
N ILE A 14 -31.85 -17.83 7.51
CA ILE A 14 -31.31 -16.49 7.26
C ILE A 14 -29.83 -16.57 7.58
N LEU A 15 -29.12 -17.22 6.67
CA LEU A 15 -27.68 -17.16 6.49
C LEU A 15 -27.30 -15.69 6.66
N THR A 16 -26.64 -15.37 7.76
CA THR A 16 -25.91 -14.13 7.94
C THR A 16 -24.78 -14.13 6.91
N VAL A 17 -25.11 -13.78 5.67
CA VAL A 17 -24.13 -13.39 4.67
C VAL A 17 -23.59 -12.06 5.19
N THR A 18 -22.54 -12.12 6.00
CA THR A 18 -21.72 -10.95 6.23
C THR A 18 -21.14 -10.60 4.87
N MET A 19 -21.71 -9.55 4.26
CA MET A 19 -21.08 -8.87 3.15
C MET A 19 -19.75 -8.33 3.67
N ALA A 20 -18.70 -9.14 3.58
CA ALA A 20 -17.34 -8.68 3.82
C ALA A 20 -17.06 -7.66 2.72
N THR A 21 -17.25 -6.38 3.04
CA THR A 21 -16.89 -5.29 2.16
C THR A 21 -15.38 -5.33 2.03
N SER A 22 -14.90 -5.53 0.82
CA SER A 22 -13.47 -5.62 0.58
C SER A 22 -12.82 -4.28 0.92
N GLN A 23 -11.93 -4.27 1.91
CA GLN A 23 -11.33 -3.04 2.40
C GLN A 23 -10.04 -2.77 1.64
N GLN A 24 -10.09 -1.78 0.76
CA GLN A 24 -8.92 -1.29 0.04
C GLN A 24 -8.22 -0.19 0.85
N LYS A 25 -6.90 -0.27 0.95
CA LYS A 25 -6.06 0.73 1.61
C LYS A 25 -4.81 1.02 0.78
N VAL A 26 -4.31 2.25 0.82
CA VAL A 26 -3.06 2.66 0.15
C VAL A 26 -2.16 3.45 1.09
N ALA A 27 -0.88 3.08 1.11
CA ALA A 27 0.16 3.86 1.76
C ALA A 27 1.01 4.54 0.68
N VAL A 28 1.17 5.85 0.77
CA VAL A 28 1.91 6.65 -0.21
C VAL A 28 3.17 7.21 0.41
N TYR A 29 4.28 7.07 -0.29
CA TYR A 29 5.59 7.54 0.13
C TYR A 29 6.25 8.29 -1.00
N ALA A 30 6.73 9.50 -0.75
CA ALA A 30 7.27 10.37 -1.78
C ALA A 30 8.57 11.08 -1.36
N ILE A 31 9.27 11.57 -2.37
CA ILE A 31 10.38 12.52 -2.27
C ILE A 31 10.07 13.67 -3.21
N GLY A 32 10.31 14.90 -2.74
CA GLY A 32 9.99 16.09 -3.50
C GLY A 32 8.49 16.37 -3.53
N LYS A 33 8.07 17.17 -4.50
CA LYS A 33 6.67 17.55 -4.75
C LYS A 33 6.36 17.45 -6.25
N PRO A 34 5.10 17.21 -6.64
CA PRO A 34 4.72 17.26 -8.05
C PRO A 34 5.22 18.54 -8.73
N GLY A 35 5.75 18.42 -9.95
CA GLY A 35 6.26 19.56 -10.72
C GLY A 35 7.77 19.83 -10.61
N ILE A 36 8.53 19.03 -9.88
CA ILE A 36 10.01 19.06 -9.88
C ILE A 36 10.61 17.78 -10.46
N GLU A 37 11.84 17.86 -10.97
CA GLU A 37 12.48 16.73 -11.66
C GLU A 37 12.81 15.58 -10.70
N GLU A 38 13.12 15.90 -9.45
CA GLU A 38 13.49 14.96 -8.41
C GLU A 38 12.28 14.27 -7.76
N TYR A 39 11.06 14.60 -8.20
CA TYR A 39 9.84 14.00 -7.66
C TYR A 39 9.82 12.50 -7.92
N GLU A 40 9.58 11.74 -6.86
CA GLU A 40 9.32 10.31 -6.93
C GLU A 40 8.27 9.93 -5.90
N ARG A 41 7.40 8.98 -6.23
CA ARG A 41 6.31 8.54 -5.37
C ARG A 41 6.02 7.07 -5.56
N PHE A 42 5.97 6.33 -4.46
CA PHE A 42 5.44 4.97 -4.40
C PHE A 42 4.03 4.98 -3.81
N ALA A 43 3.11 4.24 -4.43
CA ALA A 43 1.79 3.95 -3.87
C ALA A 43 1.64 2.43 -3.68
N PHE A 44 1.57 2.01 -2.42
CA PHE A 44 1.46 0.61 -2.02
C PHE A 44 0.01 0.25 -1.72
N TRP A 45 -0.65 -0.38 -2.69
CA TRP A 45 -2.06 -0.74 -2.58
C TRP A 45 -2.23 -2.11 -1.93
N THR A 46 -3.24 -2.20 -1.08
CA THR A 46 -3.63 -3.43 -0.42
C THR A 46 -5.13 -3.60 -0.48
N LYS A 47 -5.56 -4.85 -0.54
CA LYS A 47 -6.96 -5.26 -0.55
C LYS A 47 -7.12 -6.38 0.46
N ASP A 48 -8.01 -6.19 1.42
CA ASP A 48 -8.25 -7.15 2.51
C ASP A 48 -6.97 -7.51 3.28
N GLY A 49 -6.13 -6.49 3.52
CA GLY A 49 -4.84 -6.62 4.21
C GLY A 49 -3.78 -7.40 3.44
N LYS A 50 -4.01 -7.71 2.15
CA LYS A 50 -3.06 -8.37 1.27
C LYS A 50 -2.56 -7.39 0.22
N ARG A 51 -1.32 -7.59 -0.24
CA ARG A 51 -0.75 -6.81 -1.36
C ARG A 51 -1.63 -6.95 -2.60
N GLU A 52 -1.90 -5.83 -3.25
CA GLU A 52 -2.63 -5.82 -4.53
C GLU A 52 -1.72 -5.38 -5.67
N ARG A 53 -1.20 -4.15 -5.59
CA ARG A 53 -0.30 -3.58 -6.60
C ARG A 53 0.59 -2.50 -5.99
N ILE A 54 1.66 -2.16 -6.72
CA ILE A 54 2.52 -1.03 -6.41
C ILE A 54 2.62 -0.15 -7.66
N ASP A 55 2.28 1.12 -7.53
CA ASP A 55 2.51 2.11 -8.57
C ASP A 55 3.68 3.01 -8.17
N TYR A 56 4.41 3.49 -9.17
CA TYR A 56 5.52 4.40 -9.00
C TYR A 56 5.39 5.56 -9.99
N ALA A 57 5.45 6.79 -9.48
CA ALA A 57 5.45 8.01 -10.29
C ALA A 57 6.80 8.73 -10.15
N TYR A 58 7.28 9.36 -11.23
CA TYR A 58 8.56 10.07 -11.21
C TYR A 58 8.64 11.24 -12.19
N GLY A 59 9.57 12.14 -11.90
CA GLY A 59 9.91 13.29 -12.74
C GLY A 59 8.90 14.42 -12.66
N LYS A 60 9.24 15.53 -13.32
CA LYS A 60 8.43 16.75 -13.31
C LYS A 60 6.99 16.55 -13.80
N GLU A 61 6.82 15.69 -14.79
CA GLU A 61 5.52 15.38 -15.40
C GLU A 61 4.72 14.32 -14.64
N GLY A 62 5.29 13.71 -13.59
CA GLY A 62 4.62 12.66 -12.81
C GLY A 62 4.35 11.40 -13.65
N LYS A 63 5.33 10.94 -14.43
CA LYS A 63 5.19 9.73 -15.26
C LYS A 63 4.96 8.53 -14.37
N GLU A 64 3.91 7.76 -14.65
CA GLU A 64 3.54 6.59 -13.85
C GLU A 64 3.95 5.28 -14.52
N VAL A 65 4.47 4.36 -13.69
CA VAL A 65 4.75 2.98 -14.08
C VAL A 65 4.28 2.03 -12.97
N LYS A 66 3.85 0.83 -13.38
CA LYS A 66 3.56 -0.25 -12.44
C LYS A 66 4.85 -0.99 -12.14
N ILE A 67 5.08 -1.26 -10.86
CA ILE A 67 6.22 -2.07 -10.41
C ILE A 67 5.73 -3.30 -9.64
N GLN A 68 6.53 -4.36 -9.68
CA GLN A 68 6.15 -5.66 -9.15
C GLN A 68 6.82 -5.87 -7.80
N TYR A 69 6.04 -6.34 -6.81
CA TYR A 69 6.60 -7.00 -5.64
C TYR A 69 7.24 -8.33 -6.05
N ILE A 70 8.45 -8.61 -5.57
CA ILE A 70 9.18 -9.85 -5.85
C ILE A 70 9.17 -10.77 -4.65
N ARG A 71 9.75 -10.32 -3.53
CA ARG A 71 9.94 -11.13 -2.32
C ARG A 71 10.22 -10.27 -1.10
N LYS A 72 10.10 -10.88 0.08
CA LYS A 72 10.74 -10.39 1.30
C LYS A 72 12.22 -10.75 1.26
N ASP A 73 13.06 -9.92 1.88
CA ASP A 73 14.50 -10.13 1.91
C ASP A 73 15.14 -9.48 3.14
N LEU A 74 16.44 -9.67 3.30
CA LEU A 74 17.28 -8.94 4.24
C LEU A 74 18.32 -8.14 3.47
N PHE A 75 18.37 -6.83 3.66
CA PHE A 75 19.43 -5.99 3.10
C PHE A 75 20.39 -5.61 4.21
N LYS A 76 21.60 -6.20 4.20
CA LYS A 76 22.63 -6.00 5.23
C LYS A 76 22.13 -6.23 6.68
N GLY A 77 21.17 -7.16 6.85
CA GLY A 77 20.58 -7.51 8.14
C GLY A 77 19.24 -6.83 8.43
N ASP A 78 18.86 -5.79 7.68
CA ASP A 78 17.58 -5.12 7.85
C ASP A 78 16.46 -5.81 7.06
N SER A 79 15.30 -5.99 7.70
CA SER A 79 14.09 -6.53 7.06
C SER A 79 13.59 -5.60 5.96
N CYS A 80 13.40 -6.15 4.77
CA CYS A 80 13.01 -5.40 3.60
C CYS A 80 12.17 -6.25 2.63
N PHE A 81 11.70 -5.61 1.57
CA PHE A 81 11.14 -6.31 0.42
C PHE A 81 11.70 -5.75 -0.87
N VAL A 82 11.72 -6.60 -1.91
CA VAL A 82 12.27 -6.27 -3.21
C VAL A 82 11.12 -5.95 -4.17
N VAL A 83 11.25 -4.83 -4.86
CA VAL A 83 10.40 -4.44 -5.98
C VAL A 83 11.19 -4.42 -7.27
N ARG A 84 10.51 -4.62 -8.41
CA ARG A 84 11.12 -4.70 -9.73
C ARG A 84 10.35 -3.88 -10.76
N PHE A 85 11.08 -3.10 -11.53
CA PHE A 85 10.60 -2.36 -12.69
C PHE A 85 10.55 -3.24 -13.94
N VAL A 86 9.82 -2.79 -14.96
CA VAL A 86 9.67 -3.52 -16.23
C VAL A 86 11.00 -3.78 -16.96
N ASN A 87 12.01 -2.94 -16.74
CA ASN A 87 13.37 -3.10 -17.27
C ASN A 87 14.26 -4.04 -16.42
N ASN A 88 13.67 -4.81 -15.50
CA ASN A 88 14.34 -5.68 -14.53
C ASN A 88 15.18 -4.97 -13.46
N TYR A 89 15.17 -3.64 -13.40
CA TYR A 89 15.81 -2.90 -12.31
C TYR A 89 15.12 -3.22 -10.99
N GLN A 90 15.89 -3.53 -9.95
CA GLN A 90 15.39 -3.94 -8.63
C GLN A 90 15.80 -2.95 -7.56
N LEU A 91 14.87 -2.70 -6.63
CA LEU A 91 15.08 -1.88 -5.45
C LEU A 91 14.69 -2.66 -4.20
N TYR A 92 15.49 -2.51 -3.15
CA TYR A 92 15.18 -2.93 -1.80
C TYR A 92 14.46 -1.78 -1.10
N VAL A 93 13.28 -2.07 -0.55
CA VAL A 93 12.49 -1.12 0.23
C VAL A 93 12.58 -1.53 1.70
N ILE A 94 13.24 -0.70 2.50
CA ILE A 94 13.61 -0.95 3.89
C ILE A 94 12.84 0.03 4.78
N PRO A 95 11.87 -0.44 5.58
CA PRO A 95 11.21 0.43 6.55
C PRO A 95 12.15 0.88 7.67
N GLN A 96 12.26 2.19 7.87
CA GLN A 96 13.08 2.81 8.91
C GLN A 96 12.24 3.85 9.68
N GLY A 97 11.80 3.47 10.89
CA GLY A 97 10.84 4.27 11.64
C GLY A 97 9.52 4.41 10.89
N LEU A 98 9.20 5.65 10.46
CA LEU A 98 8.02 6.00 9.67
C LEU A 98 8.35 6.34 8.21
N THR A 99 9.60 6.14 7.80
CA THR A 99 10.10 6.37 6.43
C THR A 99 10.46 5.06 5.73
N LEU A 100 10.64 5.12 4.42
CA LEU A 100 11.15 4.02 3.61
C LEU A 100 12.50 4.40 3.01
N LYS A 101 13.57 3.71 3.42
CA LYS A 101 14.83 3.76 2.70
C LYS A 101 14.73 2.85 1.49
N VAL A 102 14.94 3.41 0.30
CA VAL A 102 14.88 2.67 -0.96
C VAL A 102 16.27 2.70 -1.59
N ILE A 103 16.83 1.52 -1.85
CA ILE A 103 18.21 1.35 -2.28
C ILE A 103 18.33 0.30 -3.38
N ASP A 104 19.24 0.50 -4.34
CA ASP A 104 19.60 -0.55 -5.30
C ASP A 104 20.62 -1.55 -4.73
N GLY A 105 20.83 -2.68 -5.41
CA GLY A 105 21.79 -3.69 -4.96
C GLY A 105 23.25 -3.23 -4.95
N THR A 106 23.58 -2.14 -5.63
CA THR A 106 24.93 -1.56 -5.72
C THR A 106 25.16 -0.42 -4.73
N GLY A 107 24.11 0.13 -4.11
CA GLY A 107 24.12 1.34 -3.31
C GLY A 107 24.26 2.65 -4.08
N LYS A 108 24.22 2.65 -5.43
CA LYS A 108 24.35 3.89 -6.22
C LYS A 108 23.09 4.74 -6.15
N TYR A 109 21.94 4.09 -6.25
CA TYR A 109 20.66 4.69 -5.93
C TYR A 109 20.36 4.42 -4.45
N GLU A 110 20.25 5.48 -3.66
CA GLU A 110 19.81 5.45 -2.27
C GLU A 110 18.99 6.71 -1.98
N LYS A 111 17.74 6.52 -1.53
CA LYS A 111 16.82 7.61 -1.24
C LYS A 111 15.93 7.28 -0.03
N LEU A 112 15.52 8.32 0.70
CA LEU A 112 14.65 8.20 1.87
C LEU A 112 13.29 8.83 1.56
N PHE A 113 12.26 8.00 1.51
CA PHE A 113 10.89 8.43 1.21
C PHE A 113 10.09 8.63 2.50
N SER A 114 9.38 9.74 2.57
CA SER A 114 8.48 10.07 3.67
C SER A 114 7.03 9.84 3.27
N TRP A 115 6.17 9.56 4.24
CA TRP A 115 4.74 9.43 3.97
C TRP A 115 4.18 10.72 3.34
N GLU A 116 3.33 10.56 2.33
CA GLU A 116 2.65 11.65 1.65
C GLU A 116 1.16 11.66 2.03
N TYR A 117 0.71 12.79 2.55
CA TYR A 117 -0.71 13.04 2.83
C TYR A 117 -1.48 13.32 1.54
N GLU A 118 -2.58 12.60 1.34
CA GLU A 118 -3.41 12.59 0.13
C GLU A 118 -4.85 13.10 0.40
N GLY A 119 -5.04 13.89 1.45
CA GLY A 119 -6.34 14.46 1.82
C GLY A 119 -6.44 15.96 1.56
N PRO A 120 -7.53 16.60 2.00
CA PRO A 120 -7.77 18.03 1.81
C PRO A 120 -6.70 18.87 2.52
N VAL A 121 -6.17 19.86 1.81
CA VAL A 121 -5.22 20.83 2.39
C VAL A 121 -5.97 22.15 2.56
N ASN A 122 -6.04 22.66 3.79
CA ASN A 122 -6.78 23.88 4.13
C ASN A 122 -8.25 23.87 3.66
N GLY A 123 -8.90 22.69 3.71
CA GLY A 123 -10.29 22.53 3.26
C GLY A 123 -10.49 22.44 1.75
N ILE A 124 -9.41 22.47 0.95
CA ILE A 124 -9.45 22.32 -0.51
C ILE A 124 -9.03 20.89 -0.88
N GLY A 125 -9.87 20.19 -1.67
CA GLY A 125 -9.64 18.82 -2.11
C GLY A 125 -10.70 17.84 -1.57
N THR A 126 -10.59 16.57 -1.96
CA THR A 126 -11.49 15.50 -1.49
C THR A 126 -10.77 14.58 -0.51
N PHE A 127 -11.50 14.09 0.48
CA PHE A 127 -10.96 13.11 1.42
C PHE A 127 -10.66 11.79 0.69
N CYS A 128 -9.40 11.34 0.77
CA CYS A 128 -9.04 10.01 0.29
C CYS A 128 -9.41 8.96 1.34
N THR A 129 -10.57 8.32 1.17
CA THR A 129 -11.11 7.32 2.11
C THR A 129 -10.29 6.03 2.17
N VAL A 130 -9.55 5.71 1.11
CA VAL A 130 -8.68 4.53 1.04
C VAL A 130 -7.24 4.83 1.45
N CYS A 131 -6.86 6.08 1.61
CA CYS A 131 -5.49 6.42 1.99
C CYS A 131 -5.23 6.10 3.46
N ALA A 132 -3.95 5.89 3.77
CA ALA A 132 -3.48 5.87 5.15
C ALA A 132 -3.89 7.17 5.85
N GLU A 133 -4.41 7.04 7.07
CA GLU A 133 -4.91 8.17 7.86
C GLU A 133 -3.76 9.07 8.33
N ASP A 134 -2.64 8.45 8.68
CA ASP A 134 -1.40 9.10 9.08
C ASP A 134 -0.19 8.23 8.70
N GLU A 135 1.01 8.72 9.02
CA GLU A 135 2.28 8.01 8.78
C GLU A 135 2.40 6.69 9.57
N MET A 136 1.72 6.54 10.71
CA MET A 136 1.72 5.30 11.49
C MET A 136 0.84 4.25 10.82
N ASP A 137 -0.35 4.62 10.34
CA ASP A 137 -1.24 3.76 9.54
C ASP A 137 -0.55 3.35 8.23
N ALA A 138 0.13 4.29 7.57
CA ALA A 138 0.92 4.00 6.37
C ALA A 138 1.98 2.93 6.65
N MET A 139 2.76 3.10 7.72
CA MET A 139 3.80 2.14 8.09
C MET A 139 3.21 0.78 8.53
N LYS A 140 2.04 0.77 9.16
CA LYS A 140 1.31 -0.45 9.50
C LYS A 140 0.90 -1.21 8.25
N ILE A 141 0.38 -0.53 7.22
CA ILE A 141 0.05 -1.13 5.92
C ILE A 141 1.29 -1.78 5.30
N ILE A 142 2.43 -1.07 5.27
CA ILE A 142 3.69 -1.58 4.73
C ILE A 142 4.12 -2.86 5.47
N LYS A 143 4.24 -2.80 6.79
CA LYS A 143 4.72 -3.94 7.58
C LYS A 143 3.78 -5.14 7.48
N ALA A 144 2.47 -4.93 7.60
CA ALA A 144 1.47 -6.01 7.63
C ALA A 144 1.29 -6.71 6.27
N SER A 145 1.54 -6.00 5.16
CA SER A 145 1.24 -6.53 3.82
C SER A 145 2.51 -6.89 3.04
N TYR A 146 3.60 -6.15 3.22
CA TYR A 146 4.82 -6.30 2.42
C TYR A 146 5.96 -7.00 3.18
N LEU A 147 5.93 -7.02 4.51
CA LEU A 147 6.92 -7.71 5.35
C LEU A 147 6.38 -8.92 6.13
N LYS A 148 5.06 -9.12 6.17
CA LYS A 148 4.45 -10.27 6.85
C LYS A 148 4.72 -11.59 6.16
#